data_AF-A0A1C4Z008-F1
#
_entry.id   AF-A0A1C4Z008-F1
#
_cell.length_a   1.000
_cell.length_b   1.000
_cell.length_c   1.000
_cell.angle_alpha   90.00
_cell.angle_beta   90.00
_cell.angle_gamma   90.00
#
_symmetry.space_group_name_H-M   'P 1'
#
loop_
_entity.id
_entity.type
_entity.pdbx_description
1 polymer ?
#
loop_
_entity_poly.entity_id
_entity_poly.type
_entity_poly.pdbx_seq_one_letter_code
_entity_poly.pdbx_strand_id
1 'polypeptide(L)'
;MADAVTRSHLDDGRCVGWYGPPVPGWRVAIDAERTGAPVPPALARRFGTGDFWARWTRAECCCKLADVPIVTWWRRHGLGVPAQGGALWRTLRVADLMVTVGFAPHRPSCRH
;
A
#
# COMPACT_ATOMS: atom_id res chain seq x y z
N MET A 1 -10.10 14.65 -14.84
CA MET A 1 -10.68 13.85 -13.73
C MET A 1 -10.22 14.49 -12.44
N ALA A 2 -11.10 15.29 -11.83
CA ALA A 2 -10.75 16.07 -10.64
C ALA A 2 -10.61 15.16 -9.41
N ASP A 3 -9.39 15.21 -8.86
CA ASP A 3 -8.94 14.98 -7.49
C ASP A 3 -9.22 13.63 -6.81
N ALA A 4 -8.56 12.58 -7.30
CA ALA A 4 -8.28 11.43 -6.42
C ALA A 4 -7.46 11.90 -5.20
N VAL A 5 -7.90 11.50 -4.00
CA VAL A 5 -7.25 11.82 -2.72
C VAL A 5 -5.84 11.22 -2.65
N THR A 6 -5.66 10.03 -3.24
CA THR A 6 -4.38 9.35 -3.40
C THR A 6 -4.41 8.50 -4.66
N ARG A 7 -3.23 8.24 -5.24
CA ARG A 7 -3.07 7.50 -6.51
C ARG A 7 -2.01 6.42 -6.39
N SER A 8 -2.14 5.37 -7.19
CA SER A 8 -1.11 4.38 -7.48
C SER A 8 -0.91 4.32 -8.99
N HIS A 9 0.33 4.49 -9.44
CA HIS A 9 0.70 4.40 -10.85
C HIS A 9 1.35 3.05 -11.10
N LEU A 10 0.95 2.39 -12.20
CA LEU A 10 1.43 1.07 -12.57
C LEU A 10 2.47 1.16 -13.68
N ASP A 11 3.26 0.10 -13.81
CA ASP A 11 4.33 -0.04 -14.82
C ASP A 11 3.84 0.02 -16.28
N ASP A 12 2.56 -0.28 -16.52
CA ASP A 12 1.93 -0.25 -17.83
C ASP A 12 1.22 1.08 -18.16
N GLY A 13 1.45 2.12 -17.34
CA GLY A 13 0.91 3.46 -17.54
C GLY A 13 -0.51 3.67 -16.99
N ARG A 14 -1.15 2.63 -16.45
CA ARG A 14 -2.43 2.79 -15.75
C ARG A 14 -2.26 3.50 -14.41
N CYS A 15 -3.33 4.14 -13.95
CA CYS A 15 -3.39 4.79 -12.64
C CYS A 15 -4.68 4.39 -11.92
N VAL A 16 -4.56 3.97 -10.67
CA VAL A 16 -5.68 3.71 -9.76
C VAL A 16 -5.78 4.87 -8.76
N GLY A 17 -6.94 5.52 -8.72
CA GLY A 17 -7.22 6.62 -7.79
C GLY A 17 -8.23 6.21 -6.72
N TRP A 18 -8.05 6.72 -5.50
CA TRP A 18 -9.09 6.68 -4.47
C TRP A 18 -9.92 7.97 -4.51
N TYR A 19 -11.24 7.83 -4.69
CA TYR A 19 -12.20 8.94 -4.80
C TYR A 19 -13.23 8.97 -3.66
N GLY A 20 -13.07 8.11 -2.64
CA GLY A 20 -13.91 8.16 -1.46
C GLY A 20 -13.66 9.45 -0.66
N PRO A 21 -14.67 9.96 0.07
CA PRO A 21 -14.54 11.19 0.83
C PRO A 21 -13.41 11.07 1.88
N PRO A 22 -12.66 12.16 2.17
CA PRO A 22 -11.74 12.19 3.28
C PRO A 22 -12.45 11.88 4.59
N VAL A 23 -11.84 11.05 5.43
CA VAL A 23 -12.38 10.71 6.76
C VAL A 23 -11.66 11.59 7.80
N PRO A 24 -12.36 12.48 8.52
CA PRO A 24 -11.71 13.36 9.50
C PRO A 24 -10.90 12.59 10.53
N GLY A 25 -9.67 13.04 10.80
CA GLY A 25 -8.79 12.34 11.73
C GLY A 25 -8.09 11.10 11.15
N TRP A 26 -8.33 10.75 9.87
CA TRP A 26 -7.68 9.62 9.21
C TRP A 26 -6.98 10.02 7.90
N ARG A 27 -5.88 9.33 7.62
CA ARG A 27 -5.15 9.36 6.36
C ARG A 27 -5.50 8.12 5.56
N VAL A 28 -5.50 8.23 4.23
CA VAL A 28 -5.76 7.13 3.31
C VAL A 28 -4.60 6.96 2.34
N ALA A 29 -4.26 5.71 2.01
CA ALA A 29 -3.32 5.34 0.98
C ALA A 29 -3.93 4.26 0.08
N ILE A 30 -3.54 4.26 -1.20
CA ILE A 30 -3.86 3.20 -2.15
C ILE A 30 -2.58 2.72 -2.80
N ASP A 31 -2.49 1.43 -3.05
CA ASP A 31 -1.46 0.81 -3.85
C ASP A 31 -2.06 -0.30 -4.72
N ALA A 32 -1.54 -0.45 -5.93
CA ALA A 32 -2.06 -1.37 -6.92
C ALA A 32 -0.94 -1.95 -7.77
N GLU A 33 -0.99 -3.25 -8.01
CA GLU A 33 -0.06 -4.00 -8.85
C GLU A 33 -0.80 -4.97 -9.77
N ARG A 34 -0.23 -5.27 -10.94
CA ARG A 34 -0.82 -6.25 -11.85
C ARG A 34 -0.64 -7.66 -11.29
N THR A 35 -1.73 -8.40 -11.15
CA THR A 35 -1.71 -9.80 -10.65
C THR A 35 -0.85 -10.73 -11.50
N GLY A 36 -0.73 -10.44 -12.80
CA GLY A 36 0.08 -11.20 -13.75
C GLY A 36 1.51 -10.68 -13.94
N ALA A 37 1.92 -9.61 -13.24
CA ALA A 37 3.29 -9.14 -13.32
C ALA A 37 4.26 -10.20 -12.75
N PRO A 38 5.41 -10.44 -13.40
CA PRO A 38 6.42 -11.34 -12.87
C PRO A 38 7.02 -10.76 -11.59
N VAL A 39 7.12 -11.58 -10.54
CA VAL A 39 7.82 -11.17 -9.31
C VAL A 39 9.32 -11.07 -9.62
N PRO A 40 9.98 -9.92 -9.35
CA PRO A 40 11.40 -9.79 -9.61
C PRO A 40 12.21 -10.89 -8.89
N PRO A 41 13.17 -11.58 -9.55
CA PRO A 41 13.83 -12.75 -8.97
C PRO A 41 14.49 -12.50 -7.61
N ALA A 42 15.09 -11.32 -7.42
CA ALA A 42 15.67 -10.94 -6.13
C ALA A 42 14.63 -10.87 -5.00
N LEU A 43 13.42 -10.39 -5.31
CA LEU A 43 12.32 -10.30 -4.35
C LEU A 43 11.65 -11.65 -4.14
N ALA A 44 11.52 -12.45 -5.20
CA ALA A 44 11.04 -13.82 -5.12
C ALA A 44 11.92 -14.67 -4.20
N ARG A 45 13.25 -14.60 -4.35
CA ARG A 45 14.20 -15.30 -3.45
C ARG A 45 14.07 -14.85 -2.00
N ARG A 46 13.80 -13.57 -1.78
CA ARG A 46 13.78 -12.98 -0.43
C ARG A 46 12.47 -13.20 0.30
N PHE A 47 11.33 -13.11 -0.40
CA PHE A 47 10.01 -13.07 0.20
C PHE A 47 9.08 -14.20 -0.25
N GLY A 48 9.53 -15.06 -1.16
CA GLY A 48 8.70 -16.07 -1.82
C GLY A 48 7.67 -15.44 -2.77
N THR A 49 7.05 -16.27 -3.62
CA THR A 49 6.08 -15.83 -4.63
C THR A 49 4.62 -15.96 -4.19
N GLY A 50 4.33 -16.76 -3.16
CA GLY A 50 2.96 -16.96 -2.65
C GLY A 50 2.33 -15.65 -2.21
N ASP A 51 1.16 -15.31 -2.77
CA ASP A 51 0.43 -14.06 -2.53
C ASP A 51 1.29 -12.79 -2.58
N PHE A 52 2.38 -12.80 -3.38
CA PHE A 52 3.39 -11.74 -3.34
C PHE A 52 2.78 -10.37 -3.54
N TRP A 53 1.97 -10.18 -4.59
CA TRP A 53 1.36 -8.89 -4.90
C TRP A 53 0.36 -8.41 -3.83
N ALA A 54 -0.33 -9.33 -3.16
CA ALA A 54 -1.22 -8.96 -2.05
C ALA A 54 -0.43 -8.49 -0.82
N ARG A 55 0.71 -9.12 -0.52
CA ARG A 55 1.62 -8.71 0.56
C ARG A 55 2.36 -7.42 0.20
N TRP A 56 2.80 -7.30 -1.04
CA TRP A 56 3.51 -6.13 -1.57
C TRP A 56 2.65 -4.87 -1.50
N THR A 57 1.47 -4.88 -2.13
CA THR A 57 0.58 -3.71 -2.14
C THR A 57 0.14 -3.29 -0.73
N ARG A 58 0.01 -4.25 0.19
CA ARG A 58 -0.25 -3.96 1.60
C ARG A 58 0.94 -3.28 2.27
N ALA A 59 2.15 -3.78 2.07
CA ALA A 59 3.36 -3.18 2.61
C ALA A 59 3.55 -1.75 2.06
N GLU A 60 3.38 -1.53 0.77
CA GLU A 60 3.44 -0.20 0.12
C GLU A 60 2.39 0.77 0.69
N CYS A 61 1.14 0.31 0.88
CA CYS A 61 0.13 1.13 1.56
C CYS A 61 0.54 1.54 2.97
N CYS A 62 1.10 0.62 3.75
CA CYS A 62 1.61 0.95 5.08
C CYS A 62 2.83 1.89 5.04
N CYS A 63 3.71 1.74 4.04
CA CYS A 63 4.82 2.66 3.78
C CYS A 63 4.32 4.09 3.55
N LYS A 64 3.34 4.26 2.64
CA LYS A 64 2.71 5.55 2.33
C LYS A 64 2.05 6.17 3.57
N LEU A 65 1.36 5.38 4.40
CA LEU A 65 0.75 5.86 5.65
C LEU A 65 1.78 6.18 6.74
N ALA A 66 2.92 5.49 6.77
CA ALA A 66 3.96 5.70 7.76
C ALA A 66 4.96 6.80 7.36
N ASP A 67 4.93 7.24 6.10
CA ASP A 67 5.92 8.09 5.44
C ASP A 67 7.33 7.48 5.52
N VAL A 68 7.45 6.22 5.07
CA VAL A 68 8.69 5.45 5.10
C VAL A 68 8.91 4.77 3.74
N PRO A 69 10.12 4.81 3.16
CA PRO A 69 10.41 4.08 1.93
C PRO A 69 10.24 2.56 2.09
N ILE A 70 9.74 1.87 1.06
CA ILE A 70 9.56 0.40 1.06
C ILE A 70 10.87 -0.34 1.38
N VAL A 71 12.01 0.21 0.95
CA VAL A 71 13.33 -0.37 1.21
C VAL A 71 13.72 -0.31 2.70
N THR A 72 13.24 0.69 3.43
CA THR A 72 13.41 0.77 4.88
C THR A 72 12.43 -0.16 5.58
N TRP A 73 11.18 -0.19 5.11
CA TRP A 73 10.12 -1.02 5.67
C TRP A 73 10.47 -2.50 5.66
N TRP A 74 10.81 -3.06 4.49
CA TRP A 74 11.00 -4.50 4.34
C TRP A 74 12.29 -5.03 5.01
N ARG A 75 13.21 -4.15 5.43
CA ARG A 75 14.39 -4.52 6.22
C ARG A 75 14.00 -4.79 7.66
N ARG A 76 12.94 -4.12 8.13
CA ARG A 76 12.42 -4.24 9.50
C ARG A 76 11.24 -5.20 9.61
N HIS A 77 10.37 -5.23 8.60
CA HIS A 77 9.07 -5.92 8.67
C HIS A 77 8.87 -6.97 7.57
N GLY A 78 9.82 -7.14 6.64
CA GLY A 78 9.59 -7.90 5.41
C GLY A 78 8.41 -7.32 4.62
N LEU A 79 7.58 -8.19 4.02
CA LEU A 79 6.28 -7.78 3.45
C LEU A 79 5.13 -7.89 4.47
N GLY A 80 5.47 -7.99 5.76
CA GLY A 80 4.51 -7.96 6.84
C GLY A 80 4.03 -6.55 7.14
N VAL A 81 2.97 -6.49 7.93
CA VAL A 81 2.43 -5.26 8.51
C VAL A 81 2.56 -5.34 10.02
N PRO A 82 2.97 -4.25 10.70
CA PRO A 82 3.06 -4.23 12.15
C PRO A 82 1.70 -4.60 12.76
N ALA A 83 1.69 -5.58 13.67
CA ALA A 83 0.49 -5.89 14.46
C ALA A 83 0.09 -4.73 15.38
N GLN A 84 1.03 -3.82 15.66
CA GLN A 84 0.88 -2.67 16.52
C GLN A 84 0.65 -1.42 15.65
N GLY A 85 -0.58 -0.91 15.65
CA GLY A 85 -0.96 0.33 14.99
C GLY A 85 -2.45 0.39 14.67
N GLY A 86 -3.06 1.57 14.76
CA GLY A 86 -4.48 1.76 14.40
C GLY A 86 -4.75 1.70 12.89
N ALA A 87 -3.84 1.13 12.10
CA ALA A 87 -4.01 1.07 10.65
C ALA A 87 -5.00 -0.04 10.27
N LEU A 88 -5.92 0.29 9.38
CA LEU A 88 -6.89 -0.63 8.81
C LEU A 88 -6.59 -0.76 7.32
N TRP A 89 -6.75 -1.93 6.74
CA TRP A 89 -6.58 -2.10 5.30
C TRP A 89 -7.47 -3.20 4.76
N ARG A 90 -7.70 -3.14 3.44
CA ARG A 90 -8.32 -4.22 2.69
C ARG A 90 -7.59 -4.39 1.37
N THR A 91 -7.26 -5.64 1.07
CA THR A 91 -6.68 -6.05 -0.21
C THR A 91 -7.80 -6.70 -1.03
N LEU A 92 -7.97 -6.24 -2.27
CA LEU A 92 -9.03 -6.63 -3.18
C LEU A 92 -8.44 -6.95 -4.54
N ARG A 93 -9.01 -7.94 -5.22
CA ARG A 93 -8.76 -8.15 -6.65
C ARG A 93 -9.79 -7.38 -7.45
N VAL A 94 -9.32 -6.51 -8.34
CA VAL A 94 -10.18 -5.72 -9.24
C VAL A 94 -9.68 -5.95 -10.66
N ALA A 95 -10.43 -6.72 -11.45
CA ALA A 95 -9.97 -7.22 -12.74
C ALA A 95 -8.59 -7.91 -12.63
N ASP A 96 -7.60 -7.42 -13.38
CA ASP A 96 -6.23 -7.93 -13.38
C ASP A 96 -5.34 -7.28 -12.30
N LEU A 97 -5.88 -6.44 -11.43
CA LEU A 97 -5.15 -5.70 -10.40
C LEU A 97 -5.33 -6.30 -9.01
N MET A 98 -4.24 -6.32 -8.24
CA MET A 98 -4.24 -6.49 -6.80
C MET A 98 -4.16 -5.09 -6.19
N VAL A 99 -5.22 -4.67 -5.51
CA VAL A 99 -5.33 -3.31 -4.94
C VAL A 99 -5.42 -3.42 -3.43
N THR A 100 -4.59 -2.67 -2.71
CA THR A 100 -4.77 -2.46 -1.27
C THR A 100 -5.16 -1.01 -1.01
N VAL A 101 -6.21 -0.81 -0.22
CA VAL A 101 -6.53 0.50 0.37
C VAL A 101 -6.24 0.42 1.87
N GLY A 102 -5.51 1.39 2.38
CA GLY A 102 -5.15 1.50 3.79
C GLY A 102 -5.61 2.81 4.40
N PHE A 103 -6.02 2.77 5.66
CA PHE A 103 -6.36 3.92 6.50
C PHE A 103 -5.51 3.89 7.76
N ALA A 104 -5.07 5.05 8.24
CA ALA A 104 -4.46 5.17 9.56
C ALA A 104 -4.86 6.48 10.22
N PRO A 105 -4.98 6.54 11.56
CA PRO A 105 -5.15 7.80 12.25
C PRO A 105 -4.06 8.80 11.87
N HIS A 106 -4.38 10.09 11.87
CA HIS A 106 -3.36 11.12 11.89
C HIS A 106 -2.51 10.93 13.14
N ARG A 107 -1.19 11.09 13.00
CA ARG A 107 -0.34 11.19 14.19
C ARG A 107 -0.79 12.42 14.98
N PRO A 108 -0.96 12.34 16.31
CA PRO A 108 -1.20 13.54 17.08
C PRO A 108 -0.08 14.53 16.80
N SER A 109 -0.41 15.78 16.45
CA SER A 109 0.59 16.83 16.40
C SER A 109 1.21 16.93 17.79
N CYS A 110 2.55 16.86 17.88
CA CYS A 110 3.23 17.31 19.09
C CYS A 110 2.88 18.79 19.24
N ARG A 111 2.05 19.12 20.24
CA ARG A 111 1.91 20.49 20.69
C ARG A 111 3.22 20.82 21.39
N HIS A 112 4.03 21.69 20.78
CA HIS A 112 5.13 22.36 21.45
C HIS A 112 4.57 23.45 22.37
#